data_AF-A0A257ED91-F1
#
_entry.id   AF-A0A257ED91-F1
#
_cell.length_a   1.000
_cell.length_b   1.000
_cell.length_c   1.000
_cell.angle_alpha   90.00
_cell.angle_beta   90.00
_cell.angle_gamma   90.00
#
_symmetry.space_group_name_H-M   'P 1'
#
loop_
_entity.id
_entity.type
_entity.pdbx_description
1 polymer ?
#
loop_
_entity_poly.entity_id
_entity_poly.type
_entity_poly.pdbx_seq_one_letter_code
_entity_poly.pdbx_strand_id
1 'polypeptide(L)'
;MINISYQPDPDTLRASQGWGRCMLTIEQRAFWHDGTAQTAAPLLWTWVDLLDHLGRYWLDIHTEADWTHDRMASAMREGKDFWALAEEDWANMPAQVADKEEDQLLQFIRPRNLAHALQGLNLPALYCYRQGTDMLICPEGKPPLHIKCHNFAQMLEKLGDQIDQGIGQTTHSRAQDAQRNWRNRNLKTKNCDKPRSLLGRAQNNRDLTPINCAIAHDQQPQQSAGQGVNHEAR
;
A
#
# COMPACT_ATOMS: atom_id res chain seq x y z
N MET A 1 24.87 2.87 -1.67
CA MET A 1 24.33 4.17 -1.18
C MET A 1 23.36 4.73 -2.21
N ILE A 2 22.13 5.09 -1.80
CA ILE A 2 21.13 5.73 -2.66
C ILE A 2 21.26 7.26 -2.56
N ASN A 3 21.06 7.97 -3.68
CA ASN A 3 21.03 9.43 -3.69
C ASN A 3 20.11 9.94 -4.80
N ILE A 4 19.33 10.99 -4.50
CA ILE A 4 18.50 11.68 -5.49
C ILE A 4 18.98 13.12 -5.60
N SER A 5 19.27 13.57 -6.82
CA SER A 5 19.52 14.98 -7.10
C SER A 5 18.33 15.57 -7.85
N TYR A 6 17.96 16.80 -7.49
CA TYR A 6 16.93 17.58 -8.16
C TYR A 6 17.40 19.02 -8.39
N GLN A 7 17.08 19.56 -9.56
CA GLN A 7 17.27 20.95 -9.94
C GLN A 7 16.00 21.45 -10.62
N PRO A 8 15.37 22.55 -10.16
CA PRO A 8 14.22 23.13 -10.85
C PRO A 8 14.59 23.59 -12.26
N ASP A 9 13.60 23.66 -13.15
CA ASP A 9 13.82 24.22 -14.48
C ASP A 9 14.29 25.69 -14.36
N PRO A 10 15.30 26.14 -15.14
CA PRO A 10 15.75 27.53 -15.10
C PRO A 10 14.69 28.52 -15.59
N ASP A 11 13.72 28.08 -16.40
CA ASP A 11 12.55 28.88 -16.76
C ASP A 11 11.58 28.91 -15.57
N THR A 12 11.38 30.11 -14.99
CA THR A 12 10.54 30.31 -13.80
C THR A 12 9.08 29.92 -14.02
N LEU A 13 8.55 30.07 -15.24
CA LEU A 13 7.19 29.66 -15.55
C LEU A 13 7.08 28.14 -15.50
N ARG A 14 8.03 27.42 -16.11
CA ARG A 14 8.08 25.95 -16.08
C ARG A 14 8.35 25.43 -14.67
N ALA A 15 9.28 26.06 -13.94
CA ALA A 15 9.57 25.74 -12.55
C ALA A 15 8.31 25.86 -11.68
N SER A 16 7.50 26.91 -11.86
CA SER A 16 6.23 27.09 -11.15
C SER A 16 5.17 26.01 -11.46
N GLN A 17 5.35 25.25 -12.54
CA GLN A 17 4.55 24.08 -12.90
C GLN A 17 5.22 22.75 -12.48
N GLY A 18 6.29 22.84 -11.69
CA GLY A 18 7.07 21.74 -11.13
C GLY A 18 8.00 21.03 -12.11
N TRP A 19 8.31 21.64 -13.25
CA TRP A 19 9.36 21.11 -14.12
C TRP A 19 10.73 21.19 -13.47
N GLY A 20 11.53 20.16 -13.70
CA GLY A 20 12.92 20.11 -13.25
C GLY A 20 13.66 18.90 -13.77
N ARG A 21 14.95 18.87 -13.45
CA ARG A 21 15.86 17.77 -13.76
C ARG A 21 16.14 16.98 -12.50
N CYS A 22 15.89 15.68 -12.52
CA CYS A 22 16.29 14.81 -11.41
C CYS A 22 16.92 13.50 -11.86
N MET A 23 17.84 13.01 -11.04
CA MET A 23 18.55 11.76 -11.26
C MET A 23 18.62 11.00 -9.94
N LEU A 24 18.21 9.73 -9.98
CA LEU A 24 18.37 8.80 -8.87
C LEU A 24 19.57 7.91 -9.17
N THR A 25 20.51 7.86 -8.24
CA THR A 25 21.66 6.96 -8.30
C THR A 25 21.63 5.95 -7.16
N ILE A 26 22.05 4.73 -7.48
CA ILE A 26 22.19 3.62 -6.55
C ILE A 26 23.61 3.10 -6.68
N GLU A 27 24.37 3.15 -5.57
CA GLU A 27 25.79 2.79 -5.55
C GLU A 27 26.59 3.54 -6.60
N GLN A 28 26.33 4.85 -6.72
CA GLN A 28 26.95 5.76 -7.68
C GLN A 28 26.65 5.45 -9.16
N ARG A 29 25.77 4.49 -9.45
CA ARG A 29 25.29 4.19 -10.81
C ARG A 29 23.92 4.82 -11.02
N ALA A 30 23.69 5.36 -12.21
CA ALA A 30 22.39 5.90 -12.57
C ALA A 30 21.32 4.79 -12.54
N PHE A 31 20.15 5.11 -11.98
CA PHE A 31 19.01 4.21 -11.89
C PHE A 31 17.76 4.83 -12.52
N TRP A 32 17.41 6.06 -12.13
CA TRP A 32 16.48 6.87 -12.92
C TRP A 32 17.28 7.94 -13.66
N HIS A 33 17.29 7.83 -14.98
CA HIS A 33 18.01 8.73 -15.88
C HIS A 33 17.34 8.70 -17.25
N ASP A 34 17.60 9.72 -18.05
CA ASP A 34 17.36 9.73 -19.48
C ASP A 34 18.56 9.10 -20.23
N GLY A 35 18.36 8.65 -21.46
CA GLY A 35 19.40 8.04 -22.29
C GLY A 35 19.79 6.62 -21.87
N THR A 36 21.04 6.22 -22.17
CA THR A 36 21.58 4.89 -21.83
C THR A 36 22.44 4.94 -20.59
N ALA A 37 22.88 3.78 -20.07
CA ALA A 37 23.80 3.73 -18.93
C ALA A 37 25.13 4.48 -19.17
N GLN A 38 25.57 4.60 -20.43
CA GLN A 38 26.81 5.31 -20.81
C GLN A 38 26.58 6.81 -21.05
N THR A 39 25.36 7.21 -21.40
CA THR A 39 24.98 8.60 -21.70
C THR A 39 23.98 9.14 -20.69
N ALA A 40 23.99 8.60 -19.47
CA ALA A 40 23.00 8.87 -18.45
C ALA A 40 22.92 10.38 -18.15
N ALA A 41 21.73 10.94 -18.36
CA ALA A 41 21.43 12.33 -18.08
C ALA A 41 20.28 12.44 -17.07
N PRO A 42 20.17 13.55 -16.32
CA PRO A 42 19.00 13.79 -15.48
C PRO A 42 17.70 13.83 -16.29
N LEU A 43 16.65 13.18 -15.76
CA LEU A 43 15.32 13.19 -16.36
C LEU A 43 14.71 14.59 -16.28
N LEU A 44 14.31 15.15 -17.42
CA LEU A 44 13.51 16.36 -17.48
C LEU A 44 12.02 15.98 -17.44
N TRP A 45 11.35 16.25 -16.32
CA TRP A 45 9.94 15.92 -16.13
C TRP A 45 9.25 16.92 -15.21
N THR A 46 7.93 16.81 -15.07
CA THR A 46 7.19 17.47 -13.99
C THR A 46 7.25 16.61 -12.73
N TRP A 47 7.76 17.16 -11.64
CA TRP A 47 7.93 16.46 -10.36
C TRP A 47 6.78 16.72 -9.39
N VAL A 48 5.71 17.38 -9.86
CA VAL A 48 4.49 17.66 -9.09
C VAL A 48 3.86 16.38 -8.56
N ASP A 49 3.80 15.34 -9.38
CA ASP A 49 3.16 14.08 -8.97
C ASP A 49 3.96 13.32 -7.94
N LEU A 50 5.29 13.36 -8.03
CA LEU A 50 6.15 12.81 -6.98
C LEU A 50 5.95 13.57 -5.67
N LEU A 51 5.90 14.91 -5.71
CA LEU A 51 5.63 15.71 -4.52
C LEU A 51 4.26 15.40 -3.92
N ASP A 52 3.22 15.28 -4.74
CA ASP A 52 1.87 14.93 -4.32
C ASP A 52 1.83 13.53 -3.70
N HIS A 53 2.45 12.55 -4.35
CA HIS A 53 2.55 11.17 -3.88
C HIS A 53 3.24 11.10 -2.52
N LEU A 54 4.41 11.74 -2.38
CA LEU A 54 5.14 11.82 -1.13
C LEU A 54 4.29 12.48 -0.03
N GLY A 55 3.56 13.55 -0.35
CA GLY A 55 2.68 14.24 0.61
C GLY A 55 1.44 13.43 1.02
N ARG A 56 0.89 12.62 0.12
CA ARG A 56 -0.28 11.76 0.39
C ARG A 56 0.07 10.52 1.18
N TYR A 57 1.15 9.86 0.80
CA TYR A 57 1.54 8.54 1.30
C TYR A 57 2.73 8.59 2.26
N TRP A 58 3.06 9.77 2.78
CA TRP A 58 4.19 9.94 3.70
C TRP A 58 4.15 8.93 4.85
N LEU A 59 2.99 8.77 5.48
CA LEU A 59 2.82 7.84 6.59
C LEU A 59 2.97 6.39 6.13
N ASP A 60 2.38 6.00 5.00
CA ASP A 60 2.46 4.63 4.48
C ASP A 60 3.90 4.22 4.12
N ILE A 61 4.69 5.15 3.59
CA ILE A 61 6.13 4.95 3.32
C ILE A 61 6.92 4.75 4.61
N HIS A 62 6.58 5.51 5.67
CA HIS A 62 7.32 5.52 6.94
C HIS A 62 6.79 4.55 7.98
N THR A 63 5.66 3.90 7.75
CA THR A 63 5.10 2.92 8.68
C THR A 63 5.42 1.53 8.20
N GLU A 64 5.86 0.73 9.15
CA GLU A 64 5.91 -0.71 8.94
C GLU A 64 4.46 -1.19 8.85
N ALA A 65 4.16 -1.90 7.77
CA ALA A 65 2.85 -2.45 7.52
C ALA A 65 3.02 -3.94 7.24
N ASP A 66 2.24 -4.75 7.94
CA ASP A 66 2.27 -6.20 7.77
C ASP A 66 1.81 -6.57 6.36
N TRP A 67 2.52 -7.51 5.74
CA TRP A 67 2.01 -8.19 4.57
C TRP A 67 1.01 -9.26 4.98
N THR A 68 -0.09 -9.32 4.26
CA THR A 68 -1.06 -10.42 4.40
C THR A 68 -0.54 -11.71 3.78
N HIS A 69 0.46 -11.66 2.90
CA HIS A 69 0.98 -12.81 2.14
C HIS A 69 2.47 -13.07 2.40
N ASP A 70 2.78 -14.02 3.29
CA ASP A 70 4.17 -14.32 3.71
C ASP A 70 5.11 -14.71 2.56
N ARG A 71 4.61 -15.46 1.58
CA ARG A 71 5.39 -15.91 0.41
C ARG A 71 5.87 -14.72 -0.39
N MET A 72 4.93 -13.87 -0.78
CA MET A 72 5.25 -12.68 -1.55
C MET A 72 6.14 -11.73 -0.70
N ALA A 73 5.91 -11.64 0.63
CA ALA A 73 6.65 -10.74 1.51
C ALA A 73 8.13 -11.13 1.56
N SER A 74 8.37 -12.43 1.60
CA SER A 74 9.71 -13.01 1.53
C SER A 74 10.36 -12.74 0.17
N ALA A 75 9.62 -12.91 -0.93
CA ALA A 75 10.14 -12.60 -2.26
C ALA A 75 10.57 -11.14 -2.39
N MET A 76 9.75 -10.21 -1.91
CA MET A 76 10.05 -8.78 -1.91
C MET A 76 11.27 -8.45 -1.03
N ARG A 77 11.38 -9.08 0.15
CA ARG A 77 12.56 -8.96 1.03
C ARG A 77 13.84 -9.42 0.35
N GLU A 78 13.74 -10.41 -0.51
CA GLU A 78 14.85 -10.98 -1.28
C GLU A 78 15.07 -10.28 -2.63
N GLY A 79 14.24 -9.28 -2.98
CA GLY A 79 14.32 -8.58 -4.27
C GLY A 79 13.93 -9.46 -5.46
N LYS A 80 13.16 -10.52 -5.23
CA LYS A 80 12.58 -11.37 -6.26
C LYS A 80 11.32 -10.72 -6.85
N ASP A 81 10.96 -11.18 -8.03
CA ASP A 81 9.73 -10.79 -8.70
C ASP A 81 8.52 -11.36 -7.96
N PHE A 82 7.93 -10.55 -7.09
CA PHE A 82 6.75 -10.93 -6.32
C PHE A 82 5.47 -10.86 -7.17
N TRP A 83 5.46 -10.15 -8.31
CA TRP A 83 4.32 -10.10 -9.21
C TRP A 83 4.16 -11.45 -9.91
N ALA A 84 5.26 -12.03 -10.42
CA ALA A 84 5.24 -13.36 -11.00
C ALA A 84 4.72 -14.44 -10.01
N LEU A 85 5.05 -14.31 -8.72
CA LEU A 85 4.53 -15.21 -7.69
C LEU A 85 3.04 -14.98 -7.41
N ALA A 86 2.59 -13.73 -7.44
CA ALA A 86 1.18 -13.40 -7.28
C ALA A 86 0.36 -13.93 -8.45
N GLU A 87 0.83 -13.76 -9.68
CA GLU A 87 0.19 -14.31 -10.88
C GLU A 87 0.11 -15.84 -10.86
N GLU A 88 1.15 -16.52 -10.37
CA GLU A 88 1.13 -17.99 -10.18
C GLU A 88 0.07 -18.42 -9.16
N ASP A 89 -0.04 -17.70 -8.03
CA ASP A 89 -1.05 -17.96 -7.02
C ASP A 89 -2.46 -17.73 -7.60
N TRP A 90 -2.66 -16.62 -8.32
CA TRP A 90 -3.93 -16.24 -8.91
C TRP A 90 -4.39 -17.14 -10.06
N ALA A 91 -3.45 -17.74 -10.81
CA ALA A 91 -3.77 -18.65 -11.91
C ALA A 91 -4.65 -19.85 -11.48
N ASN A 92 -4.60 -20.22 -10.20
CA ASN A 92 -5.37 -21.33 -9.63
C ASN A 92 -6.62 -20.88 -8.87
N MET A 93 -6.88 -19.57 -8.80
CA MET A 93 -8.00 -18.98 -8.06
C MET A 93 -9.18 -18.67 -8.98
N PRO A 94 -10.41 -18.59 -8.44
CA PRO A 94 -11.52 -17.97 -9.15
C PRO A 94 -11.19 -16.50 -9.49
N ALA A 95 -11.50 -16.05 -10.71
CA ALA A 95 -11.14 -14.71 -11.18
C ALA A 95 -11.55 -13.57 -10.22
N GLN A 96 -12.77 -13.62 -9.67
CA GLN A 96 -13.24 -12.61 -8.72
C GLN A 96 -12.45 -12.55 -7.40
N VAL A 97 -11.78 -13.65 -7.03
CA VAL A 97 -10.89 -13.70 -5.85
C VAL A 97 -9.53 -13.13 -6.23
N ALA A 98 -8.98 -13.52 -7.39
CA ALA A 98 -7.74 -12.98 -7.93
C ALA A 98 -7.81 -11.44 -8.08
N ASP A 99 -8.88 -10.90 -8.67
CA ASP A 99 -9.09 -9.45 -8.84
C ASP A 99 -9.04 -8.72 -7.49
N LYS A 100 -9.66 -9.30 -6.45
CA LYS A 100 -9.67 -8.71 -5.10
C LYS A 100 -8.29 -8.75 -4.44
N GLU A 101 -7.55 -9.84 -4.63
CA GLU A 101 -6.18 -9.94 -4.12
C GLU A 101 -5.24 -9.00 -4.86
N GLU A 102 -5.39 -8.85 -6.18
CA GLU A 102 -4.65 -7.87 -6.97
C GLU A 102 -4.92 -6.44 -6.47
N ASP A 103 -6.18 -6.08 -6.24
CA ASP A 103 -6.55 -4.77 -5.68
C ASP A 103 -5.90 -4.53 -4.31
N GLN A 104 -5.89 -5.53 -3.43
CA GLN A 104 -5.23 -5.44 -2.12
C GLN A 104 -3.72 -5.28 -2.25
N LEU A 105 -3.10 -6.04 -3.15
CA LEU A 105 -1.67 -5.97 -3.41
C LEU A 105 -1.29 -4.58 -3.98
N LEU A 106 -2.06 -4.07 -4.93
CA LEU A 106 -1.89 -2.73 -5.49
C LEU A 106 -2.07 -1.63 -4.44
N GLN A 107 -3.06 -1.75 -3.55
CA GLN A 107 -3.25 -0.82 -2.44
C GLN A 107 -2.05 -0.78 -1.50
N PHE A 108 -1.42 -1.93 -1.25
CA PHE A 108 -0.22 -2.00 -0.44
C PHE A 108 0.99 -1.38 -1.15
N ILE A 109 1.19 -1.72 -2.41
CA ILE A 109 2.43 -1.45 -3.14
C ILE A 109 2.50 -0.02 -3.66
N ARG A 110 1.39 0.51 -4.19
CA ARG A 110 1.38 1.82 -4.85
C ARG A 110 1.96 2.94 -3.96
N PRO A 111 1.56 3.08 -2.68
CA PRO A 111 2.16 4.07 -1.77
C PRO A 111 3.68 3.96 -1.65
N ARG A 112 4.21 2.74 -1.76
CA ARG A 112 5.60 2.36 -1.49
C ARG A 112 6.47 2.25 -2.74
N ASN A 113 5.89 2.36 -3.94
CA ASN A 113 6.63 2.42 -5.19
C ASN A 113 6.77 3.88 -5.65
N LEU A 114 7.98 4.45 -5.52
CA LEU A 114 8.19 5.84 -5.90
C LEU A 114 8.09 6.08 -7.42
N ALA A 115 8.35 5.06 -8.25
CA ALA A 115 8.18 5.18 -9.70
C ALA A 115 6.70 5.31 -10.09
N HIS A 116 5.77 4.79 -9.28
CA HIS A 116 4.34 4.87 -9.54
C HIS A 116 3.80 6.31 -9.59
N ALA A 117 4.47 7.23 -8.87
CA ALA A 117 4.13 8.65 -8.90
C ALA A 117 4.46 9.31 -10.24
N LEU A 118 5.41 8.76 -11.00
CA LEU A 118 5.95 9.35 -12.21
C LEU A 118 5.30 8.75 -13.46
N GLN A 119 3.96 8.77 -13.48
CA GLN A 119 3.18 8.22 -14.59
C GLN A 119 3.55 8.90 -15.91
N GLY A 120 3.68 8.09 -16.97
CA GLY A 120 4.13 8.54 -18.29
C GLY A 120 5.63 8.42 -18.54
N LEU A 121 6.44 8.19 -17.49
CA LEU A 121 7.81 7.74 -17.65
C LEU A 121 7.90 6.22 -17.49
N ASN A 122 8.66 5.57 -18.36
CA ASN A 122 8.98 4.15 -18.23
C ASN A 122 10.19 3.98 -17.28
N LEU A 123 9.98 4.20 -15.99
CA LEU A 123 11.04 4.09 -14.98
C LEU A 123 10.98 2.73 -14.27
N PRO A 124 12.14 2.13 -13.97
CA PRO A 124 12.19 0.93 -13.15
C PRO A 124 11.64 1.24 -11.74
N ALA A 125 10.88 0.30 -11.19
CA ALA A 125 10.26 0.45 -9.89
C ALA A 125 11.30 0.64 -8.78
N LEU A 126 10.97 1.51 -7.84
CA LEU A 126 11.74 1.70 -6.61
C LEU A 126 10.80 1.52 -5.44
N TYR A 127 10.80 0.32 -4.88
CA TYR A 127 9.99 0.02 -3.72
C TYR A 127 10.73 0.35 -2.42
N CYS A 128 10.00 0.82 -1.41
CA CYS A 128 10.53 1.12 -0.09
C CYS A 128 9.65 0.53 1.02
N TYR A 129 10.26 -0.24 1.92
CA TYR A 129 9.58 -0.94 3.01
C TYR A 129 10.30 -0.72 4.32
N ARG A 130 9.60 -0.20 5.32
CA ARG A 130 10.16 -0.08 6.66
C ARG A 130 10.22 -1.46 7.33
N GLN A 131 11.35 -1.73 7.97
CA GLN A 131 11.59 -2.90 8.81
C GLN A 131 12.27 -2.45 10.10
N GLY A 132 11.47 -2.22 11.15
CA GLY A 132 11.94 -1.67 12.41
C GLY A 132 12.64 -0.31 12.24
N THR A 133 13.96 -0.27 12.46
CA THR A 133 14.80 0.93 12.33
C THR A 133 15.38 1.14 10.94
N ASP A 134 15.22 0.16 10.06
CA ASP A 134 15.77 0.16 8.72
C ASP A 134 14.67 0.33 7.67
N MET A 135 15.07 0.72 6.48
CA MET A 135 14.27 0.79 5.28
C MET A 135 14.92 -0.15 4.28
N LEU A 136 14.16 -1.15 3.85
CA LEU A 136 14.50 -2.00 2.73
C LEU A 136 14.10 -1.30 1.44
N ILE A 137 15.09 -1.01 0.60
CA ILE A 137 14.89 -0.42 -0.72
C ILE A 137 15.06 -1.52 -1.76
N CYS A 138 14.01 -1.82 -2.52
CA CYS A 138 14.02 -2.84 -3.56
C CYS A 138 13.95 -2.17 -4.94
N PRO A 139 15.10 -1.81 -5.53
CA PRO A 139 15.17 -1.37 -6.92
C PRO A 139 14.92 -2.54 -7.88
N GLU A 140 14.09 -2.33 -8.89
CA GLU A 140 13.82 -3.33 -9.92
C GLU A 140 15.10 -3.78 -10.63
N GLY A 141 15.25 -5.10 -10.80
CA GLY A 141 16.41 -5.70 -11.47
C GLY A 141 17.72 -5.59 -10.70
N LYS A 142 17.69 -5.25 -9.40
CA LYS A 142 18.87 -5.08 -8.55
C LYS A 142 18.65 -5.70 -7.16
N PRO A 143 19.71 -6.10 -6.45
CA PRO A 143 19.60 -6.58 -5.08
C PRO A 143 19.00 -5.51 -4.14
N PRO A 144 18.22 -5.92 -3.12
CA PRO A 144 17.72 -4.99 -2.11
C PRO A 144 18.83 -4.33 -1.30
N LEU A 145 18.55 -3.12 -0.81
CA LEU A 145 19.47 -2.33 0.00
C LEU A 145 18.84 -2.03 1.36
N HIS A 146 19.59 -2.29 2.42
CA HIS A 146 19.20 -1.87 3.77
C HIS A 146 19.81 -0.50 4.08
N ILE A 147 18.95 0.45 4.42
CA ILE A 147 19.34 1.82 4.77
C ILE A 147 18.67 2.19 6.08
N LYS A 148 19.33 2.96 6.96
CA LYS A 148 18.64 3.47 8.15
C LYS A 148 17.40 4.25 7.75
N CYS A 149 16.25 3.91 8.36
CA CYS A 149 14.96 4.52 8.02
C CYS A 149 15.03 6.05 8.12
N HIS A 150 15.72 6.58 9.15
CA HIS A 150 15.93 8.00 9.32
C HIS A 150 16.69 8.65 8.13
N ASN A 151 17.73 8.00 7.62
CA ASN A 151 18.52 8.54 6.50
C ASN A 151 17.71 8.56 5.20
N PHE A 152 16.93 7.50 4.96
CA PHE A 152 16.05 7.44 3.78
C PHE A 152 14.92 8.48 3.87
N ALA A 153 14.31 8.61 5.05
CA ALA A 153 13.31 9.64 5.34
C ALA A 153 13.86 11.04 5.06
N GLN A 154 15.02 11.39 5.63
CA GLN A 154 15.68 12.68 5.40
C GLN A 154 15.99 12.93 3.92
N MET A 155 16.38 11.91 3.16
CA MET A 155 16.60 12.04 1.72
C MET A 155 15.29 12.41 1.00
N LEU A 156 14.18 11.73 1.31
CA LEU A 156 12.88 12.04 0.71
C LEU A 156 12.34 13.40 1.17
N GLU A 157 12.56 13.79 2.42
CA GLU A 157 12.21 15.13 2.91
C GLU A 157 12.96 16.21 2.16
N LYS A 158 14.29 16.05 2.04
CA LYS A 158 15.11 16.98 1.27
C LYS A 158 14.64 17.09 -0.17
N LEU A 159 14.34 15.97 -0.82
CA LEU A 159 13.82 15.97 -2.19
C LEU A 159 12.48 16.70 -2.29
N GLY A 160 11.53 16.37 -1.42
CA GLY A 160 10.20 17.00 -1.41
C GLY A 160 10.28 18.51 -1.14
N ASP A 161 11.12 18.93 -0.20
CA ASP A 161 11.35 20.34 0.10
C ASP A 161 12.04 21.07 -1.07
N GLN A 162 12.98 20.42 -1.77
CA GLN A 162 13.60 20.98 -2.97
C GLN A 162 12.59 21.16 -4.11
N ILE A 163 11.68 20.20 -4.32
CA ILE A 163 10.62 20.32 -5.34
C ILE A 163 9.62 21.42 -4.94
N ASP A 164 9.18 21.46 -3.67
CA ASP A 164 8.26 22.48 -3.15
C ASP A 164 8.83 23.90 -3.30
N GLN A 165 10.11 24.07 -2.96
CA GLN A 165 10.83 25.34 -3.14
C GLN A 165 11.02 25.68 -4.61
N GLY A 166 11.35 24.69 -5.45
CA GLY A 166 11.50 24.86 -6.90
C GLY A 166 10.22 25.30 -7.59
N ILE A 167 9.06 24.83 -7.13
CA ILE A 167 7.74 25.29 -7.57
C ILE A 167 7.48 26.74 -7.12
N GLY A 168 7.90 27.10 -5.91
CA GLY A 168 7.74 28.45 -5.38
C GLY A 168 6.26 28.86 -5.25
N GLN A 169 5.95 30.11 -5.60
CA GLN A 169 4.56 30.58 -5.71
C GLN A 169 4.01 30.24 -7.09
N THR A 170 2.89 29.54 -7.13
CA THR A 170 2.27 29.08 -8.38
C THR A 170 0.77 29.32 -8.37
N THR A 171 0.22 29.59 -9.55
CA THR A 171 -1.24 29.63 -9.81
C THR A 171 -1.75 28.33 -10.40
N HIS A 172 -0.87 27.37 -10.71
CA HIS A 172 -1.24 26.08 -11.29
C HIS A 172 -1.87 25.17 -10.22
N SER A 173 -3.16 24.88 -10.34
CA SER A 173 -3.96 24.16 -9.33
C SER A 173 -3.32 22.84 -8.86
N ARG A 174 -2.87 22.00 -9.81
CA ARG A 174 -2.22 20.72 -9.50
C ARG A 174 -0.95 20.90 -8.63
N ALA A 175 -0.17 21.93 -8.90
CA ALA A 175 1.05 22.20 -8.15
C ALA A 175 0.72 22.71 -6.74
N GLN A 176 -0.29 23.59 -6.61
CA GLN A 176 -0.79 24.04 -5.30
C GLN A 176 -1.29 22.87 -4.45
N ASP A 177 -2.00 21.92 -5.05
CA ASP A 177 -2.49 20.72 -4.36
C ASP A 177 -1.34 19.83 -3.87
N ALA A 178 -0.34 19.60 -4.71
CA ALA A 178 0.86 18.86 -4.35
C ALA A 178 1.64 19.52 -3.20
N GLN A 179 1.89 20.84 -3.29
CA GLN A 179 2.54 21.61 -2.22
C GLN A 179 1.73 21.54 -0.92
N ARG A 180 0.40 21.65 -0.99
CA ARG A 180 -0.48 21.53 0.18
C ARG A 180 -0.40 20.14 0.80
N ASN A 181 -0.43 19.08 0.00
CA ASN A 181 -0.28 17.71 0.50
C ASN A 181 1.09 17.49 1.15
N TRP A 182 2.17 17.98 0.52
CA TRP A 182 3.53 17.90 1.05
C TRP A 182 3.70 18.63 2.38
N ARG A 183 3.26 19.89 2.47
CA ARG A 183 3.40 20.72 3.67
C ARG A 183 2.54 20.19 4.83
N ASN A 184 1.40 19.56 4.52
CA ASN A 184 0.50 18.99 5.52
C ASN A 184 0.73 17.49 5.79
N ARG A 185 1.80 16.88 5.26
CA ARG A 185 2.07 15.44 5.36
C ARG A 185 2.08 14.93 6.81
N ASN A 186 2.61 15.73 7.73
CA ASN A 186 2.71 15.43 9.17
C ASN A 186 1.45 15.80 9.97
N LEU A 187 0.47 16.48 9.37
CA LEU A 187 -0.80 16.77 10.04
C LEU A 187 -1.79 15.61 9.87
N LYS A 188 -1.69 14.87 8.75
CA LYS A 188 -2.47 13.66 8.51
C LYS A 188 -2.14 12.54 9.51
N THR A 189 -0.93 12.55 10.09
CA THR A 189 -0.48 11.53 11.05
C THR A 189 -1.15 11.69 12.42
N LYS A 190 -1.39 12.93 12.89
CA LYS A 190 -1.96 13.22 14.22
C LYS A 190 -3.41 12.76 14.42
N ASN A 191 -4.15 12.54 13.35
CA ASN A 191 -5.54 12.03 13.42
C ASN A 191 -5.63 10.49 13.36
N CYS A 192 -4.51 9.80 13.11
CA CYS A 192 -4.45 8.33 13.03
C CYS A 192 -4.00 7.67 14.35
N ASP A 193 -3.73 8.45 15.41
CA ASP A 193 -3.44 7.93 16.76
C ASP A 193 -4.66 7.32 17.47
N LYS A 194 -5.80 7.20 16.79
CA LYS A 194 -6.83 6.25 17.19
C LYS A 194 -6.38 4.88 16.71
N PRO A 195 -6.14 3.90 17.61
CA PRO A 195 -5.75 2.57 17.18
C PRO A 195 -6.80 2.07 16.20
N ARG A 196 -6.37 1.85 14.96
CA ARG A 196 -7.14 1.14 13.94
C ARG A 196 -7.17 -0.30 14.45
N SER A 197 -8.08 -0.59 15.37
CA SER A 197 -8.32 -1.94 15.87
C SER A 197 -8.65 -2.77 14.64
N LEU A 198 -7.69 -3.59 14.21
CA LEU A 198 -7.92 -4.71 13.33
C LEU A 198 -8.82 -5.70 14.10
N LEU A 199 -10.11 -5.39 14.10
CA LEU A 199 -11.18 -6.37 14.18
C LEU A 199 -10.91 -7.38 13.07
N GLY A 200 -10.57 -8.59 13.47
CA GLY A 200 -10.23 -9.67 12.54
C GLY A 200 -9.21 -10.69 13.03
N ARG A 201 -8.75 -10.65 14.29
CA ARG A 201 -8.21 -11.89 14.90
C ARG A 201 -9.37 -12.87 15.06
N ALA A 202 -9.48 -13.80 14.10
CA ALA A 202 -10.24 -15.03 14.26
C ALA A 202 -9.67 -15.76 15.48
N GLN A 203 -10.34 -15.60 16.62
CA GLN A 203 -10.10 -16.41 17.80
C GLN A 203 -10.62 -17.80 17.49
N ASN A 204 -9.70 -18.76 17.59
CA ASN A 204 -10.02 -20.14 17.95
C ASN A 204 -11.07 -20.13 19.07
N ASN A 205 -12.24 -20.70 18.81
CA ASN A 205 -12.91 -21.47 19.85
C ASN A 205 -13.59 -22.69 19.22
N ARG A 206 -13.23 -23.83 19.79
CA ARG A 206 -13.95 -25.10 19.68
C ARG A 206 -15.35 -24.89 20.27
N ASP A 207 -16.35 -25.53 19.69
CA ASP A 207 -17.50 -26.14 20.39
C ASP A 207 -18.14 -27.10 19.36
N LEU A 208 -18.02 -28.43 19.50
CA LEU A 208 -18.79 -29.29 20.38
C LEU A 208 -20.31 -29.05 20.29
N THR A 209 -20.92 -29.83 19.39
CA THR A 209 -22.23 -30.53 19.49
C THR A 209 -23.54 -29.75 19.60
N PRO A 210 -24.65 -30.35 19.09
CA PRO A 210 -25.87 -29.64 18.76
C PRO A 210 -26.89 -29.54 19.90
N ILE A 211 -27.56 -28.38 19.86
CA ILE A 211 -28.82 -27.95 20.43
C ILE A 211 -29.80 -29.09 20.77
N ASN A 212 -30.14 -29.19 22.06
CA ASN A 212 -31.39 -29.77 22.56
C ASN A 212 -32.05 -28.71 23.45
N CYS A 213 -33.10 -28.06 22.97
CA CYS A 213 -33.99 -27.24 23.79
C CYS A 213 -35.42 -27.74 23.59
N ALA A 214 -35.86 -28.63 24.48
CA ALA A 214 -37.26 -28.96 24.67
C ALA A 214 -37.91 -27.83 25.48
N ILE A 215 -38.96 -27.26 24.90
CA ILE A 215 -39.83 -26.25 25.50
C ILE A 215 -40.81 -26.98 26.43
N ALA A 216 -40.85 -26.56 27.69
CA ALA A 216 -41.93 -26.88 28.61
C ALA A 216 -43.01 -25.80 28.48
N HIS A 217 -44.22 -26.18 28.06
CA HIS A 217 -45.42 -25.42 28.36
C HIS A 217 -46.56 -26.35 28.75
N ASP A 218 -47.09 -26.03 29.92
CA ASP A 218 -48.19 -26.61 30.66
C ASP A 218 -49.53 -26.20 30.03
N GLN A 219 -50.36 -27.17 29.62
CA GLN A 219 -51.82 -27.01 29.50
C GLN A 219 -52.53 -28.33 29.82
N GLN A 220 -53.59 -28.18 30.61
CA GLN A 220 -54.34 -29.20 31.34
C GLN A 220 -55.62 -29.62 30.53
N PRO A 221 -56.57 -30.41 31.09
CA PRO A 221 -57.02 -31.69 30.54
C PRO A 221 -58.41 -31.65 29.85
N GLN A 222 -58.80 -32.77 29.21
CA GLN A 222 -60.12 -33.45 29.33
C GLN A 222 -60.49 -34.28 28.07
N GLN A 223 -60.74 -35.58 28.29
CA GLN A 223 -61.95 -36.35 27.95
C GLN A 223 -61.63 -37.76 27.43
N SER A 224 -61.86 -38.71 28.33
CA SER A 224 -61.78 -40.14 28.15
C SER A 224 -63.01 -40.64 27.39
N ALA A 225 -62.78 -41.41 26.33
CA ALA A 225 -63.80 -42.14 25.61
C ALA A 225 -64.37 -43.27 26.49
N GLY A 226 -65.69 -43.26 26.67
CA GLY A 226 -66.45 -44.35 27.28
C GLY A 226 -66.57 -45.54 26.34
N GLN A 227 -66.26 -46.72 26.88
CA GLN A 227 -66.59 -48.02 26.31
C GLN A 227 -68.10 -48.26 26.43
N GLY A 228 -68.73 -48.68 25.34
CA GLY A 228 -70.08 -49.24 25.30
C GLY A 228 -70.04 -50.60 24.62
N VAL A 229 -70.33 -51.64 25.41
CA VAL A 229 -70.51 -53.04 25.03
C VAL A 229 -71.95 -53.26 24.56
N ASN A 230 -72.17 -54.08 23.53
CA ASN A 230 -73.33 -54.99 23.37
C ASN A 230 -73.07 -55.89 22.13
N HIS A 231 -72.79 -57.18 22.32
CA HIS A 231 -73.73 -58.33 22.35
C HIS A 231 -74.26 -58.80 20.99
N GLU A 232 -73.75 -59.97 20.59
CA GLU A 232 -74.43 -61.16 20.07
C GLU A 232 -75.42 -61.15 18.88
N ALA A 233 -75.11 -62.08 17.97
CA ALA A 233 -75.98 -63.11 17.37
C ALA A 233 -77.09 -62.69 16.39
N ARG A 234 -76.88 -63.03 15.11
CA ARG A 234 -77.45 -64.24 14.46
C ARG A 234 -76.90 -64.40 13.04
#